data_AF-A0A7C9KD58-F1
#
_entry.id   AF-A0A7C9KD58-F1
#
_cell.length_a   1.000
_cell.length_b   1.000
_cell.length_c   1.000
_cell.angle_alpha   90.00
_cell.angle_beta   90.00
_cell.angle_gamma   90.00
#
_symmetry.space_group_name_H-M   'P 1'
#
loop_
_entity.id
_entity.type
_entity.pdbx_description
1 polymer ?
#
loop_
_entity_poly.entity_id
_entity_poly.type
_entity_poly.pdbx_seq_one_letter_code
_entity_poly.pdbx_strand_id
1 'polypeptide(L)'
;MMTYWIAAAIALTTLVVTAGAPALAQDAGEVAFAKQCARCHSVAKAVEFMRAHPDAEERAAWLERKLSRHHARDAAERKNIIAFLERMNRIAPKK
;
A
#
# COMPACT_ATOMS: atom_id res chain seq x y z
N MET A 1 -4.65 56.79 42.51
CA MET A 1 -5.94 56.48 41.87
C MET A 1 -5.92 57.21 40.51
N MET A 2 -5.35 56.67 39.43
CA MET A 2 -5.60 55.45 38.65
C MET A 2 -6.77 55.57 37.66
N THR A 3 -6.41 55.94 36.43
CA THR A 3 -7.03 55.65 35.12
C THR A 3 -5.91 55.95 34.10
N TYR A 4 -5.62 55.16 33.05
CA TYR A 4 -6.43 54.97 31.83
C TYR A 4 -6.00 53.70 31.01
N TRP A 5 -6.99 52.87 30.65
CA TRP A 5 -7.31 52.15 29.38
C TRP A 5 -6.35 51.18 28.61
N ILE A 6 -6.88 49.95 28.43
CA ILE A 6 -7.01 49.05 27.25
C ILE A 6 -5.88 48.98 26.18
N ALA A 7 -5.37 47.76 25.94
CA ALA A 7 -5.12 47.24 24.59
C ALA A 7 -5.02 45.70 24.57
N ALA A 8 -5.85 45.08 23.72
CA ALA A 8 -5.85 43.66 23.39
C ALA A 8 -4.69 43.32 22.44
N ALA A 9 -4.16 42.09 22.54
CA ALA A 9 -3.41 41.47 21.46
C ALA A 9 -3.69 39.97 21.45
N ILE A 10 -4.70 39.59 20.67
CA ILE A 10 -5.00 38.21 20.27
C ILE A 10 -3.85 37.80 19.34
N ALA A 11 -2.88 37.05 19.87
CA ALA A 11 -1.84 36.44 19.06
C ALA A 11 -2.43 35.21 18.34
N LEU A 12 -2.93 35.43 17.12
CA LEU A 12 -3.19 34.38 16.14
C LEU A 12 -1.91 33.55 15.96
N THR A 13 -1.87 32.37 16.56
CA THR A 13 -0.82 31.38 16.27
C THR A 13 -1.18 30.75 14.94
N THR A 14 -0.39 31.09 13.93
CA THR A 14 -0.47 30.61 12.56
C THR A 14 -0.39 29.09 12.52
N LEU A 15 -1.53 28.46 12.21
CA LEU A 15 -1.62 27.06 11.83
C LEU A 15 -0.88 26.89 10.49
N VAL A 16 0.41 26.59 10.55
CA VAL A 16 1.18 26.13 9.38
C VAL A 16 0.70 24.72 9.07
N VAL A 17 -0.36 24.62 8.26
CA VAL A 17 -0.68 23.37 7.56
C VAL A 17 0.40 23.18 6.51
N THR A 18 1.45 22.47 6.89
CA THR A 18 2.30 21.80 5.90
C THR A 18 1.40 20.77 5.21
N ALA A 19 0.78 21.19 4.11
CA ALA A 19 0.27 20.28 3.10
C ALA A 19 1.48 19.50 2.58
N GLY A 20 1.81 18.41 3.28
CA GLY A 20 2.74 17.42 2.78
C GLY A 20 2.17 16.93 1.47
N ALA A 21 2.75 17.38 0.36
CA ALA A 21 2.59 16.71 -0.92
C ALA A 21 2.82 15.23 -0.66
N PRO A 22 1.93 14.32 -1.12
CA PRO A 22 2.17 12.91 -0.93
C PRO A 22 3.47 12.60 -1.63
N ALA A 23 4.54 12.41 -0.86
CA ALA A 23 5.68 11.65 -1.35
C ALA A 23 5.07 10.38 -1.93
N LEU A 24 5.33 10.10 -3.20
CA LEU A 24 4.92 8.87 -3.86
C LEU A 24 5.56 7.73 -3.08
N ALA A 25 4.91 7.30 -2.00
CA ALA A 25 5.36 6.22 -1.17
C ALA A 25 5.44 5.02 -2.11
N GLN A 26 6.65 4.52 -2.35
CA GLN A 26 6.84 3.33 -3.16
C GLN A 26 5.92 2.24 -2.60
N ASP A 27 5.12 1.65 -3.49
CA ASP A 27 4.13 0.66 -3.12
C ASP A 27 4.83 -0.53 -2.46
N ALA A 28 4.60 -0.72 -1.15
CA ALA A 28 5.31 -1.73 -0.37
C ALA A 28 5.12 -3.15 -0.93
N GLY A 29 3.99 -3.41 -1.61
CA GLY A 29 3.73 -4.69 -2.26
C GLY A 29 4.51 -4.86 -3.56
N GLU A 30 4.66 -3.80 -4.35
CA GLU A 30 5.53 -3.78 -5.54
C GLU A 30 6.99 -3.99 -5.16
N VAL A 31 7.49 -3.30 -4.13
CA VAL A 31 8.87 -3.45 -3.63
C VAL A 31 9.10 -4.89 -3.14
N ALA A 32 8.17 -5.45 -2.36
CA ALA A 32 8.26 -6.82 -1.89
C ALA A 32 8.21 -7.84 -3.04
N PHE A 33 7.36 -7.61 -4.04
CA PHE A 33 7.29 -8.45 -5.23
C PHE A 33 8.60 -8.39 -6.04
N ALA A 34 9.15 -7.20 -6.26
CA ALA A 34 10.42 -7.01 -6.96
C ALA A 34 11.56 -7.76 -6.27
N LYS A 35 11.61 -7.69 -4.94
CA LYS A 35 12.63 -8.35 -4.13
C LYS A 35 12.55 -9.87 -4.16
N GLN A 36 11.34 -10.44 -4.03
CA GLN A 36 11.17 -11.87 -3.76
C GLN A 36 10.69 -12.68 -4.96
N CYS A 37 9.96 -12.07 -5.89
CA CYS A 37 9.21 -12.77 -6.93
C CYS A 37 9.74 -12.45 -8.34
N ALA A 38 10.17 -11.22 -8.59
CA ALA A 38 10.49 -10.74 -9.94
C ALA A 38 11.66 -11.46 -10.61
N ARG A 39 12.52 -12.14 -9.83
CA ARG A 39 13.58 -13.01 -10.39
C ARG A 39 13.02 -14.16 -11.22
N CYS A 40 11.83 -14.68 -10.88
CA CYS A 40 11.25 -15.87 -11.51
C CYS A 40 9.90 -15.60 -12.18
N HIS A 41 9.20 -14.55 -11.77
CA HIS A 41 7.85 -14.25 -12.23
C HIS A 41 7.75 -12.81 -12.73
N SER A 42 7.19 -12.64 -13.93
CA SER A 42 6.63 -11.34 -14.30
C SER A 42 5.31 -11.11 -13.54
N VAL A 43 4.96 -9.85 -13.33
CA VAL A 43 3.67 -9.48 -12.72
C VAL A 43 2.50 -10.09 -13.51
N ALA A 44 2.55 -10.02 -14.84
CA ALA A 44 1.53 -10.59 -15.71
C ALA A 44 1.38 -12.11 -15.51
N LYS A 45 2.49 -12.86 -15.37
CA LYS A 45 2.43 -14.30 -15.13
C LYS A 45 1.86 -14.63 -13.75
N ALA A 46 2.23 -13.85 -12.73
CA ALA A 46 1.66 -14.00 -11.39
C ALA A 46 0.14 -13.74 -11.37
N VAL A 47 -0.31 -12.71 -12.09
CA VAL A 47 -1.74 -12.41 -12.28
C VAL A 47 -2.46 -13.53 -13.03
N GLU A 48 -1.84 -14.12 -14.06
CA GLU A 48 -2.41 -15.27 -14.76
C GLU A 48 -2.64 -16.45 -13.82
N PHE A 49 -1.68 -16.79 -12.97
CA PHE A 49 -1.83 -17.89 -12.01
C PHE A 49 -2.95 -17.64 -11.00
N MET A 50 -3.11 -16.41 -10.52
CA MET A 50 -4.17 -16.11 -9.55
C MET A 50 -5.56 -16.24 -10.17
N ARG A 51 -5.72 -15.97 -11.48
CA ARG A 51 -7.03 -15.98 -12.16
C ARG A 51 -7.66 -17.37 -12.22
N ALA A 52 -6.90 -18.43 -11.95
CA ALA A 52 -7.44 -19.78 -11.74
C ALA A 52 -8.34 -19.87 -10.48
N HIS A 53 -8.28 -18.88 -9.59
CA HIS A 53 -9.11 -18.75 -8.39
C HIS A 53 -9.98 -17.48 -8.52
N PRO A 54 -11.15 -17.54 -9.17
CA PRO A 54 -11.92 -16.33 -9.52
C PRO A 54 -12.52 -15.62 -8.29
N ASP A 55 -12.83 -16.38 -7.23
CA ASP A 55 -13.30 -15.82 -5.97
C ASP A 55 -12.18 -15.09 -5.22
N ALA A 56 -12.47 -13.91 -4.68
CA ALA A 56 -11.45 -13.06 -4.08
C ALA A 56 -10.94 -13.59 -2.73
N GLU A 57 -11.82 -14.17 -1.91
CA GLU A 57 -11.44 -14.73 -0.62
C GLU A 57 -10.64 -16.02 -0.79
N GLU A 58 -11.11 -16.90 -1.68
CA GLU A 58 -10.42 -18.14 -2.03
C GLU A 58 -9.02 -17.85 -2.57
N ARG A 59 -8.91 -16.87 -3.48
CA ARG A 59 -7.64 -16.49 -4.11
C ARG A 59 -6.67 -15.85 -3.11
N ALA A 60 -7.15 -15.00 -2.21
CA ALA A 60 -6.35 -14.45 -1.13
C ALA A 60 -5.83 -15.57 -0.20
N ALA A 61 -6.69 -16.51 0.17
CA ALA A 61 -6.31 -17.66 1.00
C ALA A 61 -5.32 -18.58 0.28
N TRP A 62 -5.48 -18.80 -1.02
CA TRP A 62 -4.55 -19.56 -1.84
C TRP A 62 -3.19 -18.87 -1.92
N LEU A 63 -3.15 -17.57 -2.19
CA LEU A 63 -1.91 -16.79 -2.21
C LEU A 63 -1.19 -16.85 -0.86
N GLU A 64 -1.91 -16.69 0.25
CA GLU A 64 -1.33 -16.75 1.60
C GLU A 64 -0.65 -18.11 1.87
N ARG A 65 -1.31 -19.22 1.49
CA ARG A 65 -0.73 -20.57 1.60
C ARG A 65 0.46 -20.79 0.66
N LYS A 66 0.42 -20.24 -0.55
CA LYS A 66 1.52 -20.40 -1.52
C LYS A 66 2.75 -19.59 -1.12
N LEU A 67 2.56 -18.32 -0.80
CA LEU A 67 3.63 -17.39 -0.47
C LEU A 67 4.34 -17.78 0.85
N SER A 68 3.61 -18.27 1.84
CA SER A 68 4.20 -18.72 3.12
C SER A 68 5.16 -19.91 2.94
N ARG A 69 4.96 -20.71 1.88
CA ARG A 69 5.79 -21.84 1.51
C ARG A 69 6.82 -21.50 0.42
N HIS A 70 6.78 -20.29 -0.13
CA HIS A 70 7.55 -19.89 -1.30
C HIS A 70 8.00 -18.42 -1.18
N HIS A 71 9.20 -18.23 -0.63
CA HIS A 71 9.97 -16.97 -0.53
C HIS A 71 9.43 -15.85 0.37
N ALA A 72 8.14 -15.73 0.64
CA ALA A 72 7.57 -14.69 1.51
C ALA A 72 7.11 -15.26 2.87
N ARG A 73 8.07 -15.54 3.77
CA ARG A 73 7.80 -16.13 5.10
C ARG A 73 7.19 -15.14 6.10
N ASP A 74 7.44 -13.86 5.92
CA ASP A 74 6.86 -12.81 6.76
C ASP A 74 5.39 -12.53 6.38
N ALA A 75 4.50 -12.45 7.37
CA ALA A 75 3.07 -12.29 7.14
C ALA A 75 2.69 -10.89 6.63
N ALA A 76 3.38 -9.84 7.08
CA ALA A 76 3.13 -8.48 6.61
C ALA A 76 3.58 -8.31 5.16
N GLU A 77 4.73 -8.89 4.80
CA GLU A 77 5.23 -8.92 3.43
C GLU A 77 4.27 -9.65 2.48
N ARG A 78 3.74 -10.82 2.89
CA ARG A 78 2.71 -11.52 2.11
C ARG A 78 1.47 -10.68 1.88
N LYS A 79 0.95 -10.05 2.94
CA LYS A 79 -0.22 -9.17 2.84
C LYS A 79 0.01 -8.06 1.81
N ASN A 80 1.20 -7.46 1.80
CA ASN A 80 1.56 -6.41 0.85
C ASN A 80 1.64 -6.94 -0.59
N ILE A 81 2.29 -8.09 -0.80
CA ILE A 81 2.38 -8.74 -2.12
C ILE A 81 0.99 -9.10 -2.65
N ILE A 82 0.12 -9.68 -1.80
CA ILE A 82 -1.26 -10.03 -2.17
C ILE A 82 -2.02 -8.79 -2.59
N ALA A 83 -1.96 -7.71 -1.79
CA ALA A 83 -2.64 -6.46 -2.12
C ALA A 83 -2.16 -5.86 -3.46
N PHE A 84 -0.86 -5.93 -3.74
CA PHE A 84 -0.28 -5.50 -5.01
C PHE A 84 -0.78 -6.35 -6.18
N LEU A 85 -0.70 -7.67 -6.06
CA LEU A 85 -1.16 -8.59 -7.09
C LEU A 85 -2.66 -8.40 -7.38
N GLU A 86 -3.49 -8.20 -6.37
CA GLU A 86 -4.92 -7.89 -6.53
C GLU A 86 -5.16 -6.57 -7.29
N ARG A 87 -4.37 -5.52 -7.01
CA ARG A 87 -4.41 -4.28 -7.81
C ARG A 87 -4.08 -4.56 -9.26
N MET A 88 -3.00 -5.31 -9.51
CA MET A 88 -2.56 -5.67 -10.86
C MET A 88 -3.59 -6.50 -11.62
N ASN A 89 -4.27 -7.42 -10.95
CA ASN A 89 -5.33 -8.23 -11.55
C ASN A 89 -6.52 -7.40 -12.05
N ARG A 90 -6.89 -6.34 -11.31
CA ARG A 90 -7.98 -5.43 -11.69
C ARG A 90 -7.66 -4.58 -12.91
N ILE A 91 -6.41 -4.15 -13.06
CA ILE A 91 -6.00 -3.27 -14.17
C ILE A 91 -5.49 -4.04 -15.40
N ALA A 92 -5.00 -5.27 -15.21
CA ALA A 92 -4.51 -6.07 -16.32
C ALA A 92 -5.68 -6.50 -17.23
N PRO A 93 -5.57 -6.33 -18.56
CA PRO A 93 -6.64 -6.73 -19.47
C PRO A 93 -6.95 -8.22 -19.30
N LYS A 94 -8.25 -8.54 -19.34
CA LYS A 94 -8.71 -9.92 -19.45
C LYS A 94 -8.50 -10.34 -20.90
N LYS A 95 -7.81 -11.46 -21.11
CA LYS A 95 -7.65 -12.07 -22.43
C LYS A 95 -8.81 -13.01 -22.69
#